data_AF-A0A521YUY3-F1
#
_entry.id   AF-A0A521YUY3-F1
#
_cell.length_a   1.000
_cell.length_b   1.000
_cell.length_c   1.000
_cell.angle_alpha   90.00
_cell.angle_beta   90.00
_cell.angle_gamma   90.00
#
_symmetry.space_group_name_H-M   'P 1'
#
loop_
_entity.id
_entity.type
_entity.pdbx_description
1 polymer ?
#
loop_
_entity_poly.entity_id
_entity_poly.type
_entity_poly.pdbx_seq_one_letter_code
_entity_poly.pdbx_strand_id
1 'polypeptide(L)' 'MAEIRQTALRLETYPAIGRPGQIPGTRELVIASYPFTLVYRIVGSRVRIGRVLHQHQEYPE' A
#
# COMPACT_ATOMS: atom_id res chain seq x y z
N MET A 1 8.96 -11.21 3.28
CA MET A 1 7.76 -11.52 2.46
C MET A 1 6.48 -11.70 3.27
N ALA A 2 6.49 -12.37 4.44
CA ALA A 2 5.27 -12.61 5.23
C ALA A 2 4.54 -11.32 5.70
N GLU A 3 5.29 -10.28 6.09
CA GLU A 3 4.72 -9.04 6.64
C GLU A 3 3.86 -8.28 5.62
N ILE A 4 4.28 -8.20 4.36
CA ILE A 4 3.56 -7.52 3.27
C ILE A 4 2.15 -8.09 3.13
N ARG A 5 2.04 -9.43 3.13
CA ARG A 5 0.76 -10.13 3.01
C ARG A 5 -0.13 -9.85 4.21
N GLN A 6 0.42 -9.87 5.42
CA GLN A 6 -0.36 -9.63 6.64
C GLN A 6 -0.85 -8.18 6.72
N THR A 7 -0.04 -7.21 6.31
CA THR A 7 -0.47 -5.82 6.18
C THR A 7 -1.55 -5.66 5.11
N ALA A 8 -1.42 -6.34 3.96
CA ALA A 8 -2.44 -6.32 2.91
C ALA A 8 -3.79 -6.86 3.38
N LEU A 9 -3.82 -7.92 4.19
CA LEU A 9 -5.06 -8.48 4.75
C LEU A 9 -5.82 -7.48 5.64
N ARG A 10 -5.13 -6.57 6.33
CA ARG A 10 -5.79 -5.52 7.13
C ARG A 10 -6.63 -4.57 6.27
N LEU A 11 -6.32 -4.46 4.98
CA LEU A 11 -7.07 -3.60 4.05
C LEU A 11 -8.46 -4.16 3.73
N GLU A 12 -8.75 -5.43 4.03
CA GLU A 12 -10.11 -5.99 3.91
C GLU A 12 -11.06 -5.36 4.92
N THR A 13 -10.61 -5.23 6.18
CA THR A 13 -11.42 -4.63 7.25
C THR A 13 -11.31 -3.12 7.26
N TYR A 14 -10.12 -2.59 7.01
CA TYR A 14 -9.84 -1.17 7.15
C TYR A 14 -9.15 -0.59 5.90
N PRO A 15 -9.85 -0.51 4.75
CA PRO A 15 -9.29 0.03 3.52
C PRO A 15 -8.92 1.52 3.63
N ALA A 16 -9.46 2.22 4.63
CA ALA A 16 -9.25 3.64 4.88
C ALA A 16 -7.97 3.98 5.69
N ILE A 17 -7.19 3.00 6.16
CA ILE A 17 -6.03 3.24 7.06
C ILE A 17 -4.79 3.82 6.37
N GLY A 18 -4.67 3.65 5.05
CA GLY A 18 -3.61 4.29 4.29
C GLY A 18 -3.83 5.81 4.21
N ARG A 19 -2.75 6.57 4.10
CA ARG A 19 -2.85 8.00 3.79
C ARG A 19 -3.24 8.19 2.31
N PRO A 20 -3.90 9.30 1.94
CA PRO A 20 -4.02 9.68 0.53
C PRO A 20 -2.65 9.70 -0.15
N GLY A 21 -2.54 9.07 -1.31
CA GLY A 21 -1.32 9.08 -2.12
C GLY A 21 -1.21 10.32 -2.99
N GLN A 22 -0.05 10.53 -3.61
CA GLN A 22 0.19 11.70 -4.48
C GLN A 22 -0.73 11.72 -5.71
N ILE A 23 -1.07 10.55 -6.25
CA ILE A 23 -1.98 10.42 -7.39
C ILE A 23 -3.42 10.36 -6.87
N PRO A 24 -4.36 11.16 -7.39
CA PRO A 24 -5.76 11.10 -7.00
C PRO A 24 -6.35 9.68 -7.05
N GLY A 25 -7.05 9.30 -5.98
CA GLY A 25 -7.65 7.98 -5.83
C GLY A 25 -6.67 6.87 -5.42
N THR A 26 -5.38 7.18 -5.25
CA THR A 26 -4.41 6.26 -4.61
C THR A 26 -4.31 6.49 -3.12
N ARG A 27 -3.90 5.45 -2.42
CA ARG A 27 -3.64 5.43 -0.99
C ARG A 27 -2.33 4.69 -0.74
N GLU A 28 -1.62 5.13 0.29
CA GLU A 28 -0.32 4.60 0.66
C GLU A 28 -0.38 4.05 2.08
N LEU A 29 0.12 2.83 2.27
CA LEU A 29 0.25 2.22 3.58
C LEU A 29 1.70 1.78 3.80
N VAL A 30 2.37 2.44 4.76
CA VAL A 30 3.72 2.08 5.19
C VAL A 30 3.66 0.82 6.05
N ILE A 31 4.53 -0.14 5.76
CA ILE A 31 4.69 -1.35 6.56
C ILE A 31 5.72 -1.02 7.64
N ALA A 32 5.30 -0.67 8.86
CA ALA A 32 6.20 -0.13 9.88
C ALA A 32 7.49 -0.92 10.13
N SER A 33 7.44 -2.26 10.09
CA SER A 33 8.60 -3.12 10.35
C SER A 33 9.60 -3.21 9.19
N TYR A 34 9.25 -2.70 8.00
CA TYR A 34 10.10 -2.80 6.81
C TYR A 34 10.08 -1.53 5.98
N PRO A 35 11.13 -1.23 5.20
CA PRO A 35 11.13 -0.12 4.27
C PRO A 35 10.26 -0.42 3.04
N PHE A 36 9.00 -0.81 3.21
CA PHE A 36 8.04 -1.05 2.14
C PHE A 36 6.78 -0.19 2.30
N THR A 37 6.30 0.34 1.19
CA THR A 37 5.04 1.07 1.10
C THR A 37 4.12 0.38 0.09
N LEU A 38 2.90 0.03 0.51
CA LEU A 38 1.85 -0.43 -0.38
C LEU A 38 1.15 0.76 -1.02
N VAL A 39 1.14 0.82 -2.35
CA VAL A 39 0.33 1.76 -3.11
C VAL A 39 -0.89 1.03 -3.65
N TYR A 40 -2.07 1.46 -3.22
CA TYR A 40 -3.33 0.80 -3.56
C TYR A 40 -4.45 1.80 -3.86
N ARG A 41 -5.57 1.28 -4.37
CA ARG A 41 -6.81 2.03 -4.59
C ARG A 41 -7.98 1.26 -3.99
N ILE A 42 -9.02 1.99 -3.58
CA ILE A 42 -10.32 1.43 -3.22
C ILE A 42 -11.21 1.59 -4.46
N VAL A 43 -11.73 0.48 -4.99
CA VAL A 43 -12.58 0.45 -6.19
C VAL A 43 -13.85 -0.33 -5.86
N GLY A 44 -14.95 0.39 -5.66
CA GLY A 44 -16.18 -0.19 -5.10
C GLY A 44 -15.90 -0.80 -3.73
N SER A 45 -16.19 -2.09 -3.56
CA SER A 45 -15.93 -2.86 -2.34
C SER A 45 -14.56 -3.58 -2.32
N ARG A 46 -13.68 -3.30 -3.28
CA ARG A 46 -12.41 -4.02 -3.44
C ARG A 46 -11.21 -3.11 -3.25
N VAL A 47 -10.15 -3.66 -2.68
CA VAL A 47 -8.82 -3.05 -2.62
C VAL A 47 -7.97 -3.60 -3.76
N ARG A 48 -7.37 -2.72 -4.56
CA ARG A 48 -6.42 -3.09 -5.61
C ARG A 48 -5.04 -2.57 -5.25
N ILE A 49 -4.12 -3.47 -4.94
CA ILE A 49 -2.71 -3.13 -4.73
C ILE A 49 -2.05 -2.99 -6.11
N GLY A 50 -1.58 -1.79 -6.43
CA GLY A 50 -0.96 -1.49 -7.71
C GLY A 50 0.55 -1.68 -7.67
N ARG A 51 1.20 -1.26 -6.58
CA ARG A 51 2.65 -1.36 -6.39
C ARG A 51 3.02 -1.62 -4.94
N VAL A 52 4.15 -2.28 -4.75
CA VAL A 52 4.88 -2.36 -3.48
C VAL A 52 6.21 -1.66 -3.70
N LEU A 53 6.42 -0.52 -3.06
CA LEU A 53 7.63 0.29 -3.20
C LEU A 53 8.57 -0.02 -2.05
N HIS A 54 9.85 -0.27 -2.34
CA HIS A 54 10.88 -0.28 -1.29
C HIS A 54 11.38 1.15 -1.07
N GLN A 55 11.29 1.66 0.15
CA GLN A 55 11.59 3.06 0.50
C GLN A 55 13.06 3.46 0.26
N HIS A 56 13.96 2.48 0.13
CA HIS A 56 15.36 2.72 -0.24
C HIS A 56 15.68 2.30 -1.69
N GLN A 57 14.71 1.87 -2.50
CA GLN A 57 14.94 1.75 -3.94
C GLN A 57 14.66 3.10 -4.60
N GLU A 58 15.70 3.70 -5.18
CA GLU A 58 15.52 4.67 -6.25
C GLU A 58 14.70 4.02 -7.37
N TYR A 59 13.73 4.76 -7.89
CA TYR A 59 13.03 4.39 -9.12
C TYR A 59 14.10 4.21 -10.21
N PRO A 60 14.21 3.06 -10.88
CA PRO A 60 15.10 2.97 -12.03
C PRO A 60 14.60 3.94 -13.10
N GLU A 61 15.55 4.69 -13.66
CA GLU A 61 15.37 5.67 -14.74
C GLU A 61 14.81 5.08 -16.04
#